data_AF-A0A1J3HLA1-F1
#
_entry.id   AF-A0A1J3HLA1-F1
#
_cell.length_a   1.000
_cell.length_b   1.000
_cell.length_c   1.000
_cell.angle_alpha   90.00
_cell.angle_beta   90.00
_cell.angle_gamma   90.00
#
_symmetry.space_group_name_H-M   'P 1'
#
loop_
_entity.id
_entity.type
_entity.pdbx_description
1 polymer ?
#
loop_
_entity_poly.entity_id
_entity_poly.type
_entity_poly.pdbx_seq_one_letter_code
_entity_poly.pdbx_strand_id
1 'polypeptide(L)'
;IVVLSKSYASSSWCLDELLGILKCKEEIGQIVMTVFYGVDPSDVRKQTGEFGKVFKETCRRKTEEERRRWSQALTDVGNIAGEHLLNWDNESKMIEKIARDVSNNLNATISKDFEDMVGIEAHLEKMQSL
;
A
#
# COMPACT_ATOMS: atom_id res chain seq x y z
N ILE A 1 -3.98 -0.71 -3.22
CA ILE A 1 -4.30 -0.25 -1.85
C ILE A 1 -4.05 -1.42 -0.91
N VAL A 2 -3.35 -1.21 0.20
CA VAL A 2 -3.07 -2.25 1.21
C VAL A 2 -3.80 -1.89 2.50
N VAL A 3 -4.76 -2.72 2.91
CA VAL A 3 -5.50 -2.54 4.16
C VAL A 3 -4.88 -3.43 5.23
N LEU A 4 -4.08 -2.81 6.08
CA LEU A 4 -3.37 -3.45 7.20
C LEU A 4 -4.31 -3.50 8.39
N SER A 5 -4.80 -4.69 8.72
CA SER A 5 -5.64 -4.96 9.88
C SER A 5 -4.99 -5.98 10.82
N LYS A 6 -5.55 -6.20 12.01
CA LYS A 6 -5.03 -7.20 12.96
C LYS A 6 -4.95 -8.60 12.34
N SER A 7 -5.92 -8.97 11.50
CA SER A 7 -5.97 -10.29 10.83
C SER A 7 -5.08 -10.38 9.59
N TYR A 8 -4.57 -9.27 9.07
CA TYR A 8 -3.67 -9.28 7.91
C TYR A 8 -2.43 -10.15 8.16
N ALA A 9 -1.82 -9.99 9.34
CA ALA A 9 -0.66 -10.77 9.76
C ALA A 9 -0.94 -12.28 9.94
N SER A 10 -2.21 -12.70 9.99
CA SER A 10 -2.61 -14.11 10.16
C SER A 10 -2.63 -14.90 8.84
N SER A 11 -2.64 -14.21 7.70
CA SER A 11 -2.78 -14.81 6.38
C SER A 11 -1.44 -14.79 5.66
N SER A 12 -0.84 -15.97 5.45
CA SER A 12 0.37 -16.06 4.61
C SER A 12 0.10 -15.58 3.20
N TRP A 13 -1.12 -15.78 2.68
CA TRP A 13 -1.52 -15.28 1.37
C TRP A 13 -1.41 -13.75 1.29
N CYS A 14 -1.93 -13.03 2.30
CA CYS A 14 -1.82 -11.58 2.33
C CYS A 14 -0.36 -11.11 2.40
N LEU A 15 0.49 -11.83 3.14
CA LEU A 15 1.93 -11.53 3.24
C LEU A 15 2.68 -11.81 1.94
N ASP A 16 2.28 -12.84 1.19
CA ASP A 16 2.83 -13.14 -0.14
C ASP A 16 2.37 -12.12 -1.19
N GLU A 17 1.10 -11.71 -1.15
CA GLU A 17 0.59 -10.61 -1.98
C GLU A 17 1.34 -9.31 -1.71
N LEU A 18 1.67 -9.03 -0.45
CA LEU A 18 2.44 -7.83 -0.09
C LEU A 18 3.82 -7.81 -0.76
N LEU A 19 4.49 -8.96 -0.84
CA LEU A 19 5.77 -9.06 -1.57
C LEU A 19 5.59 -8.71 -3.05
N GLY A 20 4.54 -9.22 -3.68
CA GLY A 20 4.21 -8.90 -5.07
C GLY A 20 3.91 -7.41 -5.29
N ILE A 21 3.13 -6.81 -4.40
CA ILE A 21 2.79 -5.38 -4.47
C ILE A 21 4.04 -4.50 -4.36
N LEU A 22 4.93 -4.80 -3.41
CA LEU A 22 6.17 -4.03 -3.23
C LEU A 22 7.15 -4.23 -4.38
N LYS A 23 7.18 -5.44 -4.96
CA LYS A 23 7.94 -5.70 -6.18
C LYS A 23 7.44 -4.84 -7.35
N CYS A 24 6.12 -4.79 -7.59
CA CYS A 24 5.57 -3.92 -8.64
C CYS A 24 5.83 -2.43 -8.36
N LYS A 25 5.79 -2.00 -7.09
CA LYS A 25 6.16 -0.63 -6.71
C LYS A 25 7.60 -0.31 -7.10
N GLU A 26 8.53 -1.24 -6.92
CA GLU A 26 9.95 -1.07 -7.25
C GLU A 26 10.21 -1.16 -8.77
N GLU A 27 9.66 -2.17 -9.44
CA GLU A 27 9.99 -2.47 -10.84
C GLU A 27 9.27 -1.56 -11.85
N ILE A 28 8.00 -1.21 -11.59
CA ILE A 28 7.16 -0.48 -12.54
C ILE A 28 6.56 0.79 -11.95
N GLY A 29 7.05 1.23 -10.78
CA GLY A 29 6.61 2.47 -10.14
C GLY A 29 5.15 2.46 -9.68
N GLN A 30 4.57 1.27 -9.42
CA GLN A 30 3.16 1.18 -9.00
C GLN A 30 2.91 2.00 -7.72
N ILE A 31 1.92 2.89 -7.75
CA ILE A 31 1.49 3.67 -6.60
C ILE A 31 0.84 2.75 -5.56
N VAL A 32 1.35 2.78 -4.34
CA VAL A 32 0.83 2.01 -3.21
C VAL A 32 0.29 2.97 -2.17
N MET A 33 -0.99 2.79 -1.83
CA MET A 33 -1.65 3.50 -0.74
C MET A 33 -1.90 2.53 0.41
N THR A 34 -1.63 2.95 1.64
CA THR A 34 -1.78 2.14 2.85
C THR A 34 -2.93 2.64 3.71
N VAL A 35 -3.64 1.70 4.33
CA VAL A 35 -4.70 1.96 5.31
C VAL A 35 -4.42 1.13 6.55
N PHE A 36 -4.25 1.78 7.69
CA PHE A 36 -4.07 1.14 8.99
C PHE A 36 -5.43 1.04 9.69
N TYR A 37 -6.03 -0.14 9.62
CA TYR A 37 -7.38 -0.43 10.10
C TYR A 37 -7.35 -1.15 11.44
N GLY A 38 -7.51 -0.40 12.53
CA GLY A 38 -7.49 -0.95 13.89
C GLY A 38 -6.13 -1.49 14.33
N VAL A 39 -5.03 -1.00 13.73
CA VAL A 39 -3.65 -1.34 14.08
C VAL A 39 -2.80 -0.07 14.15
N ASP A 40 -1.85 -0.05 15.07
CA ASP A 40 -0.86 1.02 15.12
C ASP A 40 0.16 0.82 13.98
N PRO A 41 0.45 1.86 13.17
CA PRO A 41 1.46 1.78 12.12
C PRO A 41 2.83 1.32 12.62
N SER A 42 3.22 1.68 13.84
CA SER A 42 4.47 1.26 14.46
C SER A 42 4.49 -0.24 14.79
N ASP A 43 3.35 -0.82 15.18
CA ASP A 43 3.21 -2.26 15.41
C ASP A 43 3.31 -3.05 14.11
N VAL A 44 2.79 -2.52 13.01
CA VAL A 44 3.00 -3.11 11.68
C VAL A 44 4.47 -3.02 11.28
N ARG A 45 5.08 -1.83 11.38
CA ARG A 45 6.47 -1.59 10.97
C ARG A 45 7.48 -2.43 11.73
N LYS A 46 7.28 -2.60 13.04
CA LYS A 46 8.23 -3.30 13.93
C LYS A 46 7.80 -4.74 14.22
N GLN A 47 6.64 -5.16 13.72
CA GLN A 47 5.97 -6.42 14.05
C GLN A 47 5.90 -6.62 15.58
N THR A 48 5.39 -5.60 16.28
CA THR A 48 5.20 -5.55 17.74
C THR A 48 3.72 -5.56 18.12
N GLY A 49 3.44 -5.53 19.42
CA GLY A 49 2.07 -5.50 19.94
C GLY A 49 1.25 -6.73 19.55
N GLU A 50 -0.06 -6.53 19.37
CA GLU A 50 -0.97 -7.60 18.99
C GLU A 50 -0.74 -8.09 17.56
N PHE A 51 -0.40 -7.17 16.64
CA PHE A 51 -0.07 -7.52 15.25
C PHE A 51 1.15 -8.44 15.18
N GLY A 52 2.19 -8.11 15.94
CA GLY A 52 3.43 -8.88 16.06
C GLY A 52 3.23 -10.28 16.65
N LYS A 53 2.34 -10.43 17.66
CA LYS A 53 1.99 -11.75 18.20
C LYS A 53 1.36 -12.64 17.13
N VAL A 54 0.41 -12.10 16.38
CA VAL A 54 -0.25 -12.82 15.27
C VAL A 54 0.78 -13.18 14.20
N PHE A 55 1.62 -12.23 13.78
CA PHE A 55 2.68 -12.46 12.80
C PHE A 55 3.64 -13.59 13.23
N LYS A 56 4.06 -13.60 14.50
CA LYS A 56 4.94 -14.66 15.04
C LYS A 56 4.30 -16.03 14.98
N GLU A 57 3.00 -16.15 15.29
CA GLU A 57 2.30 -17.44 15.18
C GLU A 57 2.20 -17.90 13.73
N THR A 58 1.86 -17.01 12.79
CA THR A 58 1.84 -17.30 11.34
C THR A 58 3.20 -17.79 10.85
N CYS A 59 4.28 -17.21 11.38
CA CYS A 59 5.66 -17.55 11.03
C CYS A 59 6.14 -18.87 11.65
N ARG A 60 5.43 -19.48 12.60
CA ARG A 60 5.93 -20.62 13.39
C ARG A 60 6.40 -21.80 12.54
N ARG A 61 5.74 -22.07 11.41
CA ARG A 61 6.07 -23.17 10.48
C ARG A 61 6.79 -22.72 9.20
N LYS A 62 7.24 -21.47 9.16
CA LYS A 62 7.87 -20.86 7.98
C LYS A 62 9.40 -20.87 8.11
N THR A 63 10.06 -20.92 6.98
CA THR A 63 11.52 -20.81 6.90
C THR A 63 11.99 -19.44 7.36
N GLU A 64 13.23 -19.35 7.84
CA GLU A 64 13.79 -18.06 8.27
C GLU A 64 13.83 -17.04 7.12
N GLU A 65 14.04 -17.52 5.89
CA GLU A 65 14.02 -16.67 4.70
C GLU A 65 12.62 -16.11 4.39
N GLU A 66 11.56 -16.92 4.47
CA GLU A 66 10.17 -16.43 4.34
C GLU A 66 9.86 -15.38 5.41
N ARG A 67 10.22 -15.64 6.67
CA ARG A 67 10.01 -14.71 7.79
C ARG A 67 10.69 -13.38 7.56
N ARG A 68 11.96 -13.40 7.13
CA ARG A 68 12.75 -12.19 6.84
C ARG A 68 12.12 -11.37 5.72
N ARG A 69 11.69 -12.04 4.63
CA ARG A 69 11.02 -11.37 3.50
C ARG A 69 9.73 -10.71 3.93
N TRP A 70 8.86 -11.40 4.66
CA TRP A 70 7.62 -10.81 5.15
C TRP A 70 7.84 -9.69 6.16
N SER A 71 8.80 -9.83 7.08
CA SER A 71 9.15 -8.78 8.04
C SER A 71 9.65 -7.51 7.34
N GLN A 72 10.52 -7.66 6.32
CA GLN A 72 10.97 -6.53 5.51
C GLN A 72 9.80 -5.87 4.78
N ALA A 73 8.93 -6.67 4.15
CA ALA A 73 7.76 -6.16 3.43
C ALA A 73 6.80 -5.37 4.35
N LEU A 74 6.53 -5.88 5.56
CA LEU A 74 5.72 -5.19 6.56
C LEU A 74 6.37 -3.89 7.05
N THR A 75 7.70 -3.88 7.17
CA THR A 75 8.48 -2.68 7.50
C THR A 75 8.35 -1.64 6.39
N ASP A 76 8.58 -2.05 5.14
CA ASP A 76 8.56 -1.17 3.97
C ASP A 76 7.17 -0.58 3.74
N VAL A 77 6.12 -1.41 3.76
CA VAL A 77 4.75 -0.92 3.61
C VAL A 77 4.32 -0.04 4.77
N GLY A 78 4.76 -0.33 6.00
CA GLY A 78 4.45 0.48 7.17
C GLY A 78 5.15 1.85 7.19
N ASN A 79 6.18 2.04 6.36
CA ASN A 79 6.85 3.32 6.13
C ASN A 79 6.18 4.17 5.03
N ILE A 80 5.27 3.60 4.24
CA ILE A 80 4.50 4.34 3.25
C ILE A 80 3.43 5.16 3.99
N ALA A 81 3.39 6.46 3.70
CA ALA A 81 2.35 7.36 4.21
C ALA A 81 0.96 6.85 3.80
N GLY A 82 0.02 6.87 4.74
CA GLY A 82 -1.31 6.35 4.52
C GLY A 82 -2.30 6.79 5.57
N GLU A 83 -3.52 6.28 5.44
CA GLU A 83 -4.62 6.64 6.32
C GLU A 83 -4.63 5.75 7.56
N HIS A 84 -4.73 6.36 8.73
CA HIS A 84 -4.90 5.65 9.98
C HIS A 84 -6.33 5.86 10.47
N LEU A 85 -7.07 4.78 10.72
CA LEU A 85 -8.47 4.83 11.12
C LEU A 85 -8.73 5.80 12.29
N LEU A 86 -7.81 5.84 13.27
CA LEU A 86 -7.93 6.69 14.45
C LEU A 86 -7.81 8.20 14.16
N ASN A 87 -7.35 8.59 12.97
CA ASN A 87 -7.27 9.99 12.56
C ASN A 87 -8.61 10.51 12.00
N TRP A 88 -9.65 9.66 11.93
CA TRP A 88 -10.92 9.96 11.29
C TRP A 88 -12.09 9.77 12.26
N ASP A 89 -13.00 10.74 12.28
CA ASP A 89 -14.23 10.63 13.08
C ASP A 89 -15.22 9.58 12.52
N ASN A 90 -15.10 9.27 11.22
CA ASN A 90 -16.00 8.38 10.51
C ASN A 90 -15.29 7.67 9.35
N GLU A 91 -15.44 6.35 9.27
CA GLU A 91 -14.90 5.52 8.19
C GLU A 91 -15.33 6.00 6.81
N SER A 92 -16.57 6.46 6.65
CA SER A 92 -17.07 6.89 5.34
C SER A 92 -16.30 8.09 4.79
N LYS A 93 -15.85 9.01 5.66
CA LYS A 93 -15.03 10.17 5.26
C LYS A 93 -13.63 9.74 4.83
N MET A 94 -13.03 8.78 5.55
CA MET A 94 -11.75 8.20 5.17
C MET A 94 -11.85 7.50 3.80
N ILE A 95 -12.89 6.70 3.59
CA ILE A 95 -13.16 6.01 2.31
C ILE A 95 -13.38 7.02 1.19
N GLU A 96 -14.14 8.10 1.43
CA GLU A 96 -14.34 9.16 0.45
C GLU A 96 -13.03 9.83 0.05
N LYS A 97 -12.16 10.15 1.02
CA LYS A 97 -10.81 10.67 0.74
C LYS A 97 -10.00 9.67 -0.10
N ILE A 98 -9.96 8.40 0.29
CA ILE A 98 -9.21 7.36 -0.45
C ILE A 98 -9.74 7.24 -1.88
N ALA A 99 -11.05 7.22 -2.08
CA ALA A 99 -11.65 7.16 -3.42
C ALA A 99 -11.27 8.38 -4.27
N ARG A 100 -11.27 9.58 -3.68
CA ARG A 100 -10.84 10.81 -4.35
C ARG A 100 -9.35 10.77 -4.71
N ASP A 101 -8.50 10.34 -3.78
CA ASP A 101 -7.06 10.21 -4.02
C ASP A 101 -6.76 9.20 -5.13
N VAL A 102 -7.45 8.06 -5.15
CA VAL A 102 -7.35 7.07 -6.23
C VAL A 102 -7.77 7.69 -7.56
N SER A 103 -8.91 8.38 -7.60
CA SER A 103 -9.39 9.02 -8.82
C SER A 103 -8.40 10.06 -9.35
N ASN A 104 -7.80 10.86 -8.48
CA ASN A 104 -6.80 11.87 -8.86
C ASN A 104 -5.52 11.21 -9.40
N ASN A 105 -5.04 10.13 -8.77
CA ASN A 105 -3.87 9.40 -9.25
C ASN A 105 -4.11 8.74 -10.61
N LEU A 106 -5.30 8.19 -10.85
CA LEU A 106 -5.65 7.63 -12.15
C LEU A 106 -5.76 8.70 -13.24
N ASN A 107 -6.35 9.86 -12.94
CA ASN A 107 -6.44 10.97 -13.88
C ASN A 107 -5.07 11.60 -14.21
N ALA A 108 -4.11 11.53 -13.29
CA ALA A 108 -2.75 12.00 -13.50
C ALA A 108 -1.87 11.00 -14.26
N THR A 109 -2.29 9.75 -14.37
CA THR A 109 -1.53 8.72 -15.10
C THR A 109 -1.86 8.83 -16.58
N ILE A 110 -0.89 9.29 -17.39
CA ILE A 110 -1.03 9.35 -18.85
C ILE A 110 -1.26 7.91 -19.36
N SER A 111 -2.31 7.73 -20.18
CA SER A 111 -2.54 6.41 -20.79
C SER A 111 -1.35 6.05 -21.68
N LYS A 112 -0.83 4.83 -21.51
CA LYS A 112 0.21 4.26 -22.39
C LYS A 112 -0.27 4.06 -23.83
N ASP A 113 -1.58 4.15 -24.07
CA ASP A 113 -2.15 4.10 -25.43
C ASP A 113 -1.60 5.21 -26.35
N PHE A 114 -1.00 6.25 -25.77
CA PHE A 114 -0.45 7.39 -26.51
C PHE A 114 1.08 7.39 -26.61
N GLU A 115 1.79 6.34 -26.17
CA GLU A 115 3.27 6.28 -26.25
C GLU A 115 3.81 6.46 -27.69
N ASP A 116 3.06 5.99 -28.70
CA ASP A 116 3.43 6.15 -30.12
C ASP A 116 2.94 7.47 -30.75
N MET A 117 2.24 8.32 -29.99
CA MET A 117 1.54 9.49 -30.53
C MET A 117 2.34 10.78 -30.28
N VAL A 118 3.13 11.18 -31.27
CA VAL A 118 4.01 12.36 -31.21
C VAL A 118 3.20 13.65 -30.99
N GLY A 119 3.55 14.44 -29.97
CA GLY A 119 3.03 15.79 -29.73
C GLY A 119 1.87 15.90 -28.72
N ILE A 120 1.35 14.78 -28.20
CA ILE A 120 0.31 14.79 -27.16
C ILE A 120 0.82 15.38 -25.84
N GLU A 121 2.07 15.12 -25.50
CA GLU A 121 2.69 15.59 -24.26
C GLU A 121 2.68 17.13 -24.15
N ALA A 122 3.03 17.82 -25.25
CA ALA A 122 2.98 19.28 -25.34
C ALA A 122 1.54 19.85 -25.25
N HIS A 123 0.54 19.11 -25.74
CA HIS A 123 -0.86 19.50 -25.60
C HIS A 123 -1.37 19.35 -24.16
N LEU A 124 -0.93 18.30 -23.47
CA LEU A 124 -1.26 18.06 -22.06
C LEU A 124 -0.63 19.09 -21.13
N GLU A 125 0.64 19.46 -21.33
CA GLU A 125 1.29 20.55 -20.57
C GLU A 125 0.52 21.87 -20.71
N LYS A 126 -0.01 22.14 -21.92
CA LYS A 126 -0.82 23.32 -22.19
C LYS A 126 -2.21 23.26 -21.54
N MET A 127 -2.78 22.06 -21.36
CA MET A 127 -4.04 21.87 -20.64
C MET A 127 -3.88 21.92 -19.12
N GLN A 128 -2.76 21.44 -18.58
CA GLN A 128 -2.47 21.47 -17.15
C GLN A 128 -2.05 22.85 -16.64
N SER A 129 -1.65 23.76 -17.54
CA SER A 129 -1.27 25.14 -17.22
C SER A 129 -2.43 26.16 -17.34
N LEU A 130 -3.64 25.68 -17.65
CA LEU A 130 -4.90 26.44 -17.61
C LEU A 130 -5.61 26.28 -16.26
#